data_AF-A0A139SLP6-F1
#
_entry.id   AF-A0A139SLP6-F1
#
_cell.length_a   1.000
_cell.length_b   1.000
_cell.length_c   1.000
_cell.angle_alpha   90.00
_cell.angle_beta   90.00
_cell.angle_gamma   90.00
#
_symmetry.space_group_name_H-M   'P 1'
#
loop_
_entity.id
_entity.type
_entity.pdbx_description
1 polymer ?
#
loop_
_entity_poly.entity_id
_entity_poly.type
_entity_poly.pdbx_seq_one_letter_code
_entity_poly.pdbx_strand_id
1 'polypeptide(L)'
;MDTAFDDDPPRGVGDGNERPPSPKHLSKTPSWIMLGFVIGAVFVFSLPRRQPEPQIIYVPAEENSHSPVPMAARQEADFTLLEAVFAEWQQYAVWDDDTTEVALWDSESGQYTRLYEVRRAMGAAGEGIVFYYRSIPALTRPLLTRGVSASAPLLFTEPDALRKAWLRQRDEETWGAIQESIRQLSPPKNEAPPAPQPAFP
;
A
#
# COMPACT_ATOMS: atom_id res chain seq x y z
N MET A 1 79.03 -46.06 53.65
CA MET A 1 77.56 -46.15 53.69
C MET A 1 77.05 -45.26 52.57
N ASP A 2 77.33 -45.57 51.31
CA ASP A 2 76.75 -46.68 50.50
C ASP A 2 75.22 -46.56 50.51
N THR A 3 74.50 -46.36 49.40
CA THR A 3 74.58 -46.94 48.04
C THR A 3 73.92 -45.93 47.05
N ALA A 4 74.33 -45.65 45.80
CA ALA A 4 74.64 -46.49 44.63
C ALA A 4 73.46 -47.35 44.14
N PHE A 5 72.74 -46.90 43.10
CA PHE A 5 72.33 -47.62 41.87
C PHE A 5 71.16 -46.84 41.21
N ASP A 6 71.34 -46.22 40.05
CA ASP A 6 71.28 -46.79 38.68
C ASP A 6 69.81 -46.98 38.21
N ASP A 7 69.39 -46.16 37.26
CA ASP A 7 68.63 -46.61 36.08
C ASP A 7 68.53 -45.45 35.06
N ASP A 8 69.20 -45.66 33.93
CA ASP A 8 69.25 -44.79 32.74
C ASP A 8 68.03 -45.09 31.81
N PRO A 9 67.89 -44.54 30.60
CA PRO A 9 66.70 -43.80 30.11
C PRO A 9 65.87 -44.65 29.10
N PRO A 10 64.79 -44.14 28.45
CA PRO A 10 64.97 -43.44 27.16
C PRO A 10 63.85 -42.46 26.70
N ARG A 11 64.27 -41.49 25.88
CA ARG A 11 63.70 -41.04 24.57
C ARG A 11 62.20 -40.72 24.42
N GLY A 12 61.95 -39.52 23.88
CA GLY A 12 60.77 -39.15 23.07
C GLY A 12 60.71 -37.64 22.85
N VAL A 13 61.41 -37.07 21.87
CA VAL A 13 60.93 -36.78 20.50
C VAL A 13 59.63 -35.95 20.48
N GLY A 14 59.73 -34.70 20.02
CA GLY A 14 58.56 -33.86 19.74
C GLY A 14 58.89 -32.40 19.46
N ASP A 15 59.71 -32.15 18.43
CA ASP A 15 59.82 -30.84 17.78
C ASP A 15 58.47 -30.34 17.25
N GLY A 16 58.30 -29.02 17.28
CA GLY A 16 57.56 -28.29 16.25
C GLY A 16 56.04 -28.32 16.35
N ASN A 17 55.43 -27.16 16.53
CA ASN A 17 55.07 -26.31 15.40
C ASN A 17 54.06 -25.28 15.89
N GLU A 18 54.50 -24.03 15.97
CA GLU A 18 53.64 -22.86 16.08
C GLU A 18 52.57 -22.95 14.99
N ARG A 19 51.30 -23.07 15.40
CA ARG A 19 50.20 -22.95 14.44
C ARG A 19 50.20 -21.53 13.88
N PRO A 20 50.24 -21.33 12.56
CA PRO A 20 49.98 -20.00 12.02
C PRO A 20 48.51 -19.64 12.28
N PRO A 21 48.16 -18.36 12.52
CA PRO A 21 46.78 -17.94 12.53
C PRO A 21 46.20 -18.15 11.12
N SER A 22 45.21 -19.02 11.00
CA SER A 22 44.46 -19.21 9.76
C SER A 22 43.75 -17.90 9.40
N PRO A 23 44.02 -17.27 8.24
CA PRO A 23 43.21 -16.17 7.77
C PRO A 23 41.85 -16.73 7.37
N LYS A 24 40.82 -16.41 8.15
CA LYS A 24 39.43 -16.75 7.82
C LYS A 24 39.08 -16.15 6.47
N HIS A 25 38.89 -17.05 5.52
CA HIS A 25 38.19 -16.92 4.24
C HIS A 25 37.30 -15.67 4.17
N LEU A 26 37.70 -14.67 3.38
CA LEU A 26 36.80 -13.64 2.89
C LEU A 26 35.90 -14.29 1.83
N SER A 27 34.81 -14.95 2.27
CA SER A 27 33.78 -15.43 1.36
C SER A 27 33.06 -14.22 0.77
N LYS A 28 33.54 -13.76 -0.38
CA LYS A 28 32.84 -12.86 -1.28
C LYS A 28 31.72 -13.61 -1.99
N THR A 29 30.80 -14.20 -1.24
CA THR A 29 29.47 -14.51 -1.77
C THR A 29 28.70 -13.20 -1.73
N PRO A 30 28.36 -12.59 -2.88
CA PRO A 30 27.52 -11.40 -2.88
C PRO A 30 26.21 -11.82 -2.22
N SER A 31 25.95 -11.24 -1.04
CA SER A 31 24.77 -11.57 -0.25
C SER A 31 23.55 -11.35 -1.13
N TRP A 32 22.84 -12.42 -1.47
CA TRP A 32 21.63 -12.37 -2.31
C TRP A 32 20.59 -11.41 -1.73
N ILE A 33 20.67 -11.20 -0.41
CA ILE A 33 19.90 -10.23 0.35
C ILE A 33 20.24 -8.78 -0.05
N MET A 34 21.51 -8.46 -0.29
CA MET A 34 21.92 -7.14 -0.79
C MET A 34 21.39 -6.87 -2.19
N LEU A 35 21.38 -7.89 -3.05
CA LEU A 35 20.80 -7.77 -4.39
C LEU A 35 19.28 -7.53 -4.32
N GLY A 36 18.57 -8.31 -3.49
CA GLY A 36 17.14 -8.11 -3.26
C GLY A 36 16.82 -6.73 -2.66
N PHE A 37 17.65 -6.25 -1.73
CA PHE A 37 17.49 -4.93 -1.12
C PHE A 37 17.69 -3.80 -2.13
N VAL A 38 18.73 -3.87 -2.97
CA VAL A 38 18.99 -2.85 -3.99
C VAL A 38 17.85 -2.81 -5.02
N ILE A 39 17.38 -3.97 -5.47
CA ILE A 39 16.24 -4.06 -6.40
C ILE A 39 14.96 -3.51 -5.75
N GLY A 40 14.70 -3.86 -4.49
CA GLY A 40 13.55 -3.35 -3.73
C GLY A 40 13.61 -1.83 -3.53
N ALA A 41 14.78 -1.29 -3.20
CA ALA A 41 14.98 0.15 -3.03
C ALA A 41 14.74 0.92 -4.34
N VAL A 42 15.29 0.43 -5.46
CA VAL A 42 15.03 1.01 -6.78
C VAL A 42 13.56 0.91 -7.16
N PHE A 43 12.89 -0.20 -6.85
CA PHE A 43 11.46 -0.36 -7.11
C PHE A 43 10.62 0.64 -6.31
N VAL A 44 10.88 0.80 -5.00
CA VAL A 44 10.21 1.79 -4.14
C VAL A 44 10.47 3.21 -4.64
N PHE A 45 11.68 3.49 -5.13
CA PHE A 45 12.04 4.83 -5.63
C PHE A 45 11.45 5.13 -7.02
N SER A 46 11.29 4.10 -7.87
CA SER A 46 10.71 4.21 -9.21
C SER A 46 9.18 4.18 -9.21
N LEU A 47 8.54 3.82 -8.11
CA LEU A 47 7.10 3.99 -7.98
C LEU A 47 6.78 5.49 -8.05
N PRO A 48 5.89 5.94 -8.96
CA PRO A 48 5.43 7.31 -8.96
C PRO A 48 4.90 7.61 -7.57
N ARG A 49 5.49 8.59 -6.89
CA ARG A 49 5.05 9.04 -5.58
C ARG A 49 3.56 9.30 -5.69
N ARG A 50 2.74 8.44 -5.08
CA ARG A 50 1.33 8.76 -4.84
C ARG A 50 1.35 10.11 -4.16
N GLN A 51 0.75 11.11 -4.81
CA GLN A 51 0.54 12.39 -4.19
C GLN A 51 -0.02 12.14 -2.78
N PRO A 52 0.51 12.84 -1.76
CA PRO A 52 -0.04 12.75 -0.43
C PRO A 52 -1.54 13.04 -0.52
N GLU A 53 -2.30 12.29 0.27
CA GLU A 53 -3.72 12.43 0.60
C GLU A 53 -4.38 13.71 0.08
N PRO A 54 -5.57 13.64 -0.53
CA PRO A 54 -6.31 14.84 -0.89
C PRO A 54 -6.46 15.67 0.37
N GLN A 55 -5.69 16.74 0.43
CA GLN A 55 -5.86 17.74 1.45
C GLN A 55 -7.30 18.20 1.25
N ILE A 56 -8.11 18.13 2.32
CA ILE A 56 -9.39 18.81 2.33
C ILE A 56 -9.04 20.29 2.19
N ILE A 57 -8.99 20.79 0.96
CA ILE A 57 -8.67 22.17 0.66
C ILE A 57 -9.91 22.96 1.08
N TYR A 58 -9.87 23.50 2.30
CA TYR A 58 -10.71 24.62 2.64
C TYR A 58 -10.16 25.81 1.84
N VAL A 59 -10.77 26.11 0.69
CA VAL A 59 -10.38 27.27 -0.12
C VAL A 59 -10.81 28.53 0.65
N PRO A 60 -9.90 29.38 1.14
CA PRO A 60 -10.26 30.74 1.51
C PRO A 60 -10.61 31.44 0.20
N ALA A 61 -11.74 32.14 0.16
CA ALA A 61 -12.14 32.91 -1.01
C ALA A 61 -11.09 33.98 -1.33
N GLU A 62 -10.18 33.70 -2.25
CA GLU A 62 -9.31 34.73 -2.83
C GLU A 62 -10.06 35.47 -3.93
N GLU A 63 -10.31 36.73 -3.64
CA GLU A 63 -10.82 37.78 -4.51
C GLU A 63 -9.79 38.09 -5.60
N ASN A 64 -9.85 37.39 -6.74
CA ASN A 64 -9.08 37.75 -7.92
C ASN A 64 -9.93 38.48 -8.96
N SER A 65 -9.51 39.71 -9.22
CA SER A 65 -10.09 40.69 -10.13
C SER A 65 -9.91 40.29 -11.60
N HIS A 66 -10.91 39.63 -12.19
CA HIS A 66 -11.13 39.61 -13.63
C HIS A 66 -12.60 39.94 -13.92
N SER A 67 -12.84 40.70 -14.98
CA SER A 67 -14.16 41.22 -15.40
C SER A 67 -15.28 40.22 -15.10
N PRO A 68 -16.40 40.68 -14.50
CA PRO A 68 -17.43 39.78 -14.03
C PRO A 68 -18.12 39.14 -15.23
N VAL A 69 -17.64 37.97 -15.64
CA VAL A 69 -18.52 37.02 -16.30
C VAL A 69 -19.62 36.75 -15.28
N PRO A 70 -20.90 36.94 -15.63
CA PRO A 70 -21.99 36.66 -14.71
C PRO A 70 -21.81 35.25 -14.17
N MET A 71 -21.80 35.09 -12.84
CA MET A 71 -21.55 33.81 -12.17
C MET A 71 -22.44 32.68 -12.73
N ALA A 72 -23.67 33.02 -13.16
CA ALA A 72 -24.58 32.13 -13.86
C ALA A 72 -24.02 31.58 -15.19
N ALA A 73 -23.43 32.44 -16.03
CA ALA A 73 -22.87 32.03 -17.31
C ALA A 73 -21.64 31.10 -17.14
N ARG A 74 -20.84 31.31 -16.08
CA ARG A 74 -19.73 30.40 -15.74
C ARG A 74 -20.26 29.05 -15.28
N GLN A 75 -21.29 29.05 -14.44
CA GLN A 75 -21.90 27.84 -13.90
C GLN A 75 -22.58 26.98 -14.98
N GLU A 76 -23.27 27.60 -15.94
CA GLU A 76 -23.87 26.89 -17.09
C GLU A 76 -22.81 26.24 -17.99
N ALA A 77 -21.71 26.95 -18.27
CA ALA A 77 -20.58 26.41 -19.02
C ALA A 77 -19.93 25.22 -18.31
N ASP A 78 -19.80 25.30 -16.98
CA ASP A 78 -19.25 24.22 -16.15
C ASP A 78 -20.12 22.96 -16.17
N PHE A 79 -21.45 23.10 -16.11
CA PHE A 79 -22.36 21.96 -16.22
C PHE A 79 -22.35 21.33 -17.60
N THR A 80 -22.25 22.14 -18.66
CA THR A 80 -22.16 21.63 -20.04
C THR A 80 -20.90 20.80 -20.24
N LEU A 81 -19.77 21.29 -19.72
CA LEU A 81 -18.51 20.56 -19.73
C LEU A 81 -18.61 19.27 -18.91
N LEU A 82 -19.15 19.37 -17.69
CA LEU A 82 -19.35 18.21 -16.82
C LEU A 82 -20.20 17.15 -17.51
N GLU A 83 -21.31 17.52 -18.15
CA GLU A 83 -22.20 16.59 -18.84
C GLU A 83 -21.47 15.85 -19.97
N ALA A 84 -20.72 16.58 -20.79
CA ALA A 84 -19.94 15.98 -21.88
C ALA A 84 -18.87 15.00 -21.36
N VAL A 85 -18.10 15.42 -20.35
CA VAL A 85 -17.04 14.58 -19.76
C VAL A 85 -17.66 13.39 -19.02
N PHE A 86 -18.75 13.59 -18.30
CA PHE A 86 -19.42 12.52 -17.57
C PHE A 86 -19.99 11.48 -18.53
N ALA A 87 -20.58 11.88 -19.66
CA ALA A 87 -21.10 10.95 -20.66
C ALA A 87 -20.04 9.98 -21.19
N GLU A 88 -18.79 10.44 -21.34
CA GLU A 88 -17.66 9.63 -21.79
C GLU A 88 -17.08 8.73 -20.67
N TRP A 89 -17.08 9.20 -19.43
CA TRP A 89 -16.40 8.53 -18.31
C TRP A 89 -17.35 7.84 -17.31
N GLN A 90 -18.66 7.92 -17.49
CA GLN A 90 -19.70 7.41 -16.57
C GLN A 90 -19.57 5.91 -16.23
N GLN A 91 -18.89 5.12 -17.07
CA GLN A 91 -18.64 3.70 -16.82
C GLN A 91 -17.85 3.41 -15.54
N TYR A 92 -17.13 4.41 -15.02
CA TYR A 92 -16.39 4.32 -13.76
C TYR A 92 -17.18 4.80 -12.55
N ALA A 93 -18.40 5.33 -12.76
CA ALA A 93 -19.25 5.82 -11.70
C ALA A 93 -19.75 4.67 -10.82
N VAL A 94 -19.47 4.76 -9.52
CA VAL A 94 -20.04 3.87 -8.52
C VAL A 94 -21.25 4.57 -7.91
N TRP A 95 -22.39 3.92 -8.02
CA TRP A 95 -23.69 4.46 -7.61
C TRP A 95 -24.09 3.92 -6.25
N ASP A 96 -24.62 4.81 -5.41
CA ASP A 96 -25.25 4.48 -4.13
C ASP A 96 -26.47 5.38 -3.97
N ASP A 97 -27.64 4.76 -3.80
CA ASP A 97 -28.96 5.39 -3.86
C ASP A 97 -29.15 6.27 -5.12
N ASP A 98 -28.81 5.68 -6.28
CA ASP A 98 -28.84 6.33 -7.60
C ASP A 98 -28.08 7.67 -7.67
N THR A 99 -27.13 7.85 -6.75
CA THR A 99 -26.33 9.06 -6.61
C THR A 99 -24.85 8.70 -6.61
N THR A 100 -24.03 9.56 -7.20
CA THR A 100 -22.57 9.48 -7.15
C THR A 100 -21.98 10.88 -7.01
N GLU A 101 -20.79 10.99 -6.44
CA GLU A 101 -20.08 12.26 -6.33
C GLU A 101 -18.83 12.21 -7.20
N VAL A 102 -18.56 13.30 -7.91
CA VAL A 102 -17.43 13.43 -8.83
C VAL A 102 -16.71 14.76 -8.64
N ALA A 103 -15.42 14.77 -8.91
CA ALA A 103 -14.62 15.98 -8.96
C ALA A 103 -14.05 16.16 -10.37
N LEU A 104 -14.29 17.32 -10.97
CA LEU A 104 -13.84 17.68 -12.31
C LEU A 104 -12.50 18.44 -12.22
N TRP A 105 -11.59 18.06 -13.10
CA TRP A 105 -10.29 18.70 -13.25
C TRP A 105 -10.43 20.14 -13.73
N ASP A 106 -9.79 21.07 -13.04
CA ASP A 106 -9.67 22.45 -13.45
C ASP A 106 -8.27 22.69 -14.03
N SER A 107 -8.20 22.98 -15.33
CA SER A 107 -6.95 23.21 -16.04
C SER A 107 -6.23 24.50 -15.61
N GLU A 108 -6.96 25.47 -15.04
CA GLU A 108 -6.39 26.73 -14.56
C GLU A 108 -5.62 26.52 -13.25
N SER A 109 -6.21 25.76 -12.32
CA SER A 109 -5.60 25.45 -11.03
C SER A 109 -4.70 24.21 -11.04
N GLY A 110 -4.84 23.34 -12.06
CA GLY A 110 -4.18 22.05 -12.13
C GLY A 110 -4.58 21.12 -10.98
N GLN A 111 -5.83 21.23 -10.52
CA GLN A 111 -6.38 20.47 -9.39
C GLN A 111 -7.84 20.11 -9.65
N TYR A 112 -8.36 19.13 -8.91
CA TYR A 112 -9.79 18.78 -8.92
C TYR A 112 -10.54 19.67 -7.93
N THR A 113 -10.99 20.85 -8.37
CA THR A 113 -11.63 21.85 -7.51
C THR A 113 -13.14 21.93 -7.70
N ARG A 114 -13.67 21.46 -8.83
CA ARG A 114 -15.09 21.57 -9.17
C ARG A 114 -15.81 20.28 -8.78
N LEU A 115 -16.63 20.33 -7.75
CA LEU A 115 -17.22 19.14 -7.13
C LEU A 115 -18.72 19.06 -7.43
N TYR A 116 -19.19 17.87 -7.80
CA TYR A 116 -20.56 17.65 -8.22
C TYR A 116 -21.14 16.36 -7.65
N GLU A 117 -22.43 16.43 -7.35
CA GLU A 117 -23.31 15.29 -7.14
C GLU A 117 -24.04 15.01 -8.46
N VAL A 118 -23.98 13.76 -8.91
CA VAL A 118 -24.69 13.26 -10.09
C VAL A 118 -25.75 12.28 -9.63
N ARG A 119 -27.00 12.54 -10.00
CA ARG A 119 -28.13 11.65 -9.73
C ARG A 119 -28.63 11.09 -11.04
N ARG A 120 -28.90 9.79 -11.07
CA ARG A 120 -29.56 9.15 -12.21
C ARG A 120 -31.02 8.92 -11.87
N ALA A 121 -31.90 9.13 -12.83
CA ALA A 121 -33.30 8.77 -12.74
C ALA A 121 -33.75 8.09 -14.02
N MET A 122 -34.81 7.29 -13.94
CA MET A 122 -35.48 6.81 -15.14
C MET A 122 -36.30 7.94 -15.75
N GLY A 123 -36.14 8.18 -17.06
CA GLY A 123 -36.97 9.11 -17.82
C GLY A 123 -38.44 8.69 -17.85
N ALA A 124 -39.31 9.63 -18.16
CA ALA A 124 -40.73 9.31 -18.31
C ALA A 124 -40.96 8.51 -19.61
N ALA A 125 -41.89 7.55 -19.56
CA ALA A 125 -42.49 6.91 -20.74
C ALA A 125 -41.50 6.43 -21.83
N GLY A 126 -40.50 5.61 -21.45
CA GLY A 126 -39.58 4.98 -22.39
C GLY A 126 -38.35 5.83 -22.75
N GLU A 127 -38.22 7.03 -22.20
CA GLU A 127 -36.93 7.71 -22.14
C GLU A 127 -35.99 6.96 -21.19
N GLY A 128 -34.71 6.85 -21.60
CA GLY A 128 -33.68 6.10 -20.88
C GLY A 128 -33.29 6.74 -19.53
N ILE A 129 -32.07 6.49 -19.10
CA ILE A 129 -31.56 7.10 -17.86
C ILE A 129 -31.26 8.57 -18.11
N VAL A 130 -31.80 9.44 -17.27
CA VAL A 130 -31.54 10.89 -17.25
C VAL A 130 -30.62 11.21 -16.08
N PHE A 131 -29.61 12.04 -16.31
CA PHE A 131 -28.68 12.49 -15.30
C PHE A 131 -28.96 13.92 -14.86
N TYR A 132 -28.95 14.16 -13.55
CA TYR A 132 -29.06 15.47 -12.94
C TYR A 132 -27.77 15.81 -12.22
N TYR A 133 -27.29 17.03 -12.42
CA TYR A 133 -26.03 17.50 -11.87
C TYR A 133 -26.27 18.63 -10.87
N ARG A 134 -25.55 18.59 -9.75
CA ARG A 134 -25.61 19.61 -8.72
C ARG A 134 -24.22 19.89 -8.19
N SER A 135 -23.83 21.14 -8.09
CA SER A 135 -22.56 21.53 -7.43
C SER A 135 -22.65 21.29 -5.92
N ILE A 136 -21.60 20.73 -5.34
CA ILE A 136 -21.46 20.49 -3.89
C ILE A 136 -20.21 21.19 -3.34
N PRO A 137 -20.20 21.61 -2.06
CA PRO A 137 -19.06 22.34 -1.50
C PRO A 137 -17.87 21.44 -1.15
N ALA A 138 -18.12 20.15 -0.92
CA ALA A 138 -17.11 19.15 -0.58
C ALA A 138 -17.62 17.76 -0.94
N LEU A 139 -16.70 16.83 -1.25
CA LEU A 139 -17.01 15.41 -1.36
C LEU A 139 -17.33 14.87 0.04
N THR A 140 -18.42 14.14 0.16
CA THR A 140 -18.77 13.41 1.39
C THR A 140 -18.30 11.97 1.33
N ARG A 141 -18.02 11.46 0.13
CA ARG A 141 -17.59 10.09 -0.12
C ARG A 141 -16.08 10.00 -0.37
N PRO A 142 -15.42 8.90 0.06
CA PRO A 142 -14.02 8.65 -0.26
C PRO A 142 -13.77 8.57 -1.77
N LEU A 143 -12.60 9.01 -2.22
CA LEU A 143 -12.20 8.88 -3.63
C LEU A 143 -12.00 7.42 -4.02
N LEU A 144 -12.44 7.08 -5.23
CA LEU A 144 -12.19 5.81 -5.87
C LEU A 144 -10.71 5.71 -6.23
N THR A 145 -10.00 4.78 -5.59
CA THR A 145 -8.54 4.64 -5.71
C THR A 145 -8.10 3.61 -6.76
N ARG A 146 -9.05 2.95 -7.45
CA ARG A 146 -8.79 1.81 -8.33
C ARG A 146 -9.58 1.90 -9.62
N GLY A 147 -9.00 1.39 -10.71
CA GLY A 147 -9.70 1.20 -12.00
C GLY A 147 -9.82 2.44 -12.89
N VAL A 148 -9.46 3.62 -12.41
CA VAL A 148 -9.47 4.88 -13.17
C VAL A 148 -8.04 5.33 -13.42
N SER A 149 -7.75 5.80 -14.65
CA SER A 149 -6.44 6.35 -15.01
C SER A 149 -6.11 7.57 -14.14
N ALA A 150 -4.85 7.74 -13.75
CA ALA A 150 -4.39 8.94 -13.06
C ALA A 150 -4.49 10.22 -13.92
N SER A 151 -4.68 10.07 -15.23
CA SER A 151 -4.88 11.18 -16.17
C SER A 151 -6.37 11.46 -16.47
N ALA A 152 -7.30 10.88 -15.70
CA ALA A 152 -8.72 11.04 -15.97
C ALA A 152 -9.20 12.47 -15.65
N PRO A 153 -10.05 13.08 -16.47
CA PRO A 153 -10.60 14.41 -16.20
C PRO A 153 -11.59 14.42 -15.03
N LEU A 154 -12.08 13.25 -14.60
CA LEU A 154 -12.97 13.07 -13.45
C LEU A 154 -12.35 12.15 -12.41
N LEU A 155 -12.45 12.56 -11.15
CA LEU A 155 -12.35 11.65 -10.02
C LEU A 155 -13.74 11.19 -9.61
N PHE A 156 -13.85 9.89 -9.34
CA PHE A 156 -15.07 9.27 -8.84
C PHE A 156 -14.93 8.98 -7.35
N THR A 157 -16.05 8.79 -6.68
CA THR A 157 -16.09 8.39 -5.27
C THR A 157 -16.61 6.96 -5.10
N GLU A 158 -16.25 6.33 -3.99
CA GLU A 158 -16.72 5.01 -3.59
C GLU A 158 -17.68 5.09 -2.39
N PRO A 159 -18.72 4.25 -2.32
CA PRO A 159 -19.59 4.18 -1.15
C PRO A 159 -18.83 3.72 0.10
N ASP A 160 -19.11 4.33 1.25
CA ASP A 160 -18.48 3.99 2.53
C ASP A 160 -18.63 2.52 2.91
N ALA A 161 -19.79 1.92 2.59
CA ALA A 161 -20.06 0.51 2.86
C ALA A 161 -19.09 -0.41 2.11
N LEU A 162 -18.80 -0.08 0.85
CA LEU A 162 -17.88 -0.83 0.00
C LEU A 162 -16.46 -0.72 0.56
N ARG A 163 -16.01 0.49 0.89
CA ARG A 163 -14.71 0.71 1.52
C ARG A 163 -14.55 -0.03 2.85
N LYS A 164 -15.58 -0.01 3.70
CA LYS A 164 -15.58 -0.74 4.99
C LYS A 164 -15.49 -2.26 4.79
N ALA A 165 -16.19 -2.80 3.81
CA ALA A 165 -16.10 -4.22 3.47
C ALA A 165 -14.68 -4.60 3.02
N TRP A 166 -14.06 -3.78 2.17
CA TRP A 166 -12.68 -3.99 1.73
C TRP A 166 -11.65 -3.88 2.85
N LEU A 167 -11.78 -2.88 3.73
CA LEU A 167 -10.87 -2.72 4.87
C LEU A 167 -10.93 -3.95 5.77
N ARG A 168 -12.14 -4.45 6.07
CA ARG A 168 -12.31 -5.68 6.87
C ARG A 168 -11.64 -6.89 6.23
N GLN A 169 -11.82 -7.08 4.91
CA GLN A 169 -11.20 -8.21 4.22
C GLN A 169 -9.67 -8.12 4.24
N ARG A 170 -9.11 -6.93 4.01
CA ARG A 170 -7.66 -6.72 4.02
C ARG A 170 -7.06 -6.94 5.41
N ASP A 171 -7.76 -6.50 6.45
CA ASP A 171 -7.30 -6.67 7.83
C ASP A 171 -7.29 -8.17 8.21
N GLU A 172 -8.29 -8.94 7.78
CA GLU A 172 -8.34 -10.41 7.98
C GLU A 172 -7.19 -11.12 7.24
N GLU A 173 -6.95 -10.78 5.97
CA GLU A 173 -5.84 -11.34 5.18
C GLU A 173 -4.47 -11.01 5.79
N THR A 174 -4.30 -9.78 6.26
CA THR A 174 -3.06 -9.33 6.93
C THR A 174 -2.86 -10.06 8.24
N TRP A 175 -3.93 -10.23 9.04
CA TRP A 175 -3.85 -10.91 10.33
C TRP A 175 -3.58 -12.40 10.18
N GLY A 176 -4.20 -13.05 9.19
CA GLY A 176 -3.92 -14.45 8.84
C GLY A 176 -2.46 -14.66 8.43
N ALA A 177 -1.90 -13.78 7.59
CA ALA A 177 -0.51 -13.85 7.16
C ALA A 177 0.48 -13.66 8.34
N ILE A 178 0.18 -12.76 9.27
CA ILE A 178 0.98 -12.56 10.48
C ILE A 178 0.94 -13.80 11.37
N GLN A 179 -0.26 -14.36 11.62
CA GLN A 179 -0.41 -15.55 12.45
C GLN A 179 0.31 -16.77 11.84
N GLU A 180 0.22 -16.94 10.52
CA GLU A 180 0.92 -18.01 9.81
C GLU A 180 2.44 -17.84 9.87
N SER A 181 2.93 -16.60 9.73
CA SER A 181 4.36 -16.29 9.91
C SER A 181 4.86 -16.60 11.33
N ILE A 182 4.06 -16.27 12.36
CA ILE A 182 4.39 -16.58 13.76
C ILE A 182 4.40 -18.10 14.00
N ARG A 183 3.46 -18.83 13.39
CA ARG A 183 3.40 -20.29 13.45
C ARG A 183 4.63 -20.93 12.81
N GLN A 184 5.08 -20.42 11.67
CA GLN A 184 6.27 -20.91 10.96
C GLN A 184 7.59 -20.58 11.68
N LEU A 185 7.63 -19.49 12.44
CA LEU A 185 8.78 -19.10 13.25
C LEU A 185 8.85 -19.80 14.61
N SER A 186 7.78 -20.51 15.01
CA SER A 186 7.76 -21.28 16.26
C SER A 186 8.58 -22.56 16.08
N PRO A 187 9.60 -22.82 16.92
CA PRO A 187 10.39 -24.05 16.82
C PRO A 187 9.49 -25.27 17.05
N PRO A 188 9.80 -26.44 16.43
CA PRO A 188 9.06 -27.66 16.71
C PRO A 188 9.10 -27.89 18.21
N LYS A 189 7.90 -28.04 18.81
CA LYS A 189 7.73 -28.38 20.22
C LYS A 189 8.54 -29.63 20.47
N ASN A 190 9.68 -29.49 21.16
CA ASN A 190 10.58 -30.57 21.50
C ASN A 190 9.74 -31.71 22.07
N GLU A 191 9.70 -32.82 21.33
CA GLU A 191 9.04 -34.05 21.75
C GLU A 191 9.68 -34.45 23.07
N ALA A 192 8.89 -34.49 24.14
CA ALA A 192 9.39 -34.78 25.48
C ALA A 192 10.13 -36.12 25.45
N PRO A 193 11.33 -36.23 26.06
CA PRO A 193 12.02 -37.50 26.10
C PRO A 193 11.12 -38.55 26.77
N PRO A 194 11.09 -39.80 26.26
CA PRO A 194 10.22 -40.84 26.80
C PRO A 194 10.53 -41.03 28.29
N ALA A 195 9.47 -41.04 29.09
CA ALA A 195 9.57 -41.17 30.54
C ALA A 195 10.34 -42.46 30.91
N PRO A 196 11.19 -42.43 31.96
CA PRO A 196 11.88 -43.62 32.42
C PRO A 196 10.86 -44.67 32.86
N GLN A 197 10.93 -45.85 32.25
CA GLN A 197 10.07 -46.98 32.60
C GLN A 197 10.35 -47.41 34.05
N PRO A 198 9.33 -47.71 34.86
CA PRO A 198 9.53 -48.23 36.20
C PRO A 198 10.13 -49.65 36.09
N ALA A 199 11.28 -49.86 36.75
CA ALA A 199 11.81 -51.19 36.98
C ALA A 199 10.85 -51.94 37.93
N PHE A 200 10.27 -53.03 37.43
CA PHE A 200 9.50 -53.97 38.25
C PHE A 200 10.45 -54.90 39.02
N PRO A 201 10.04 -55.39 40.21
CA PRO A 201 10.90 -56.10 41.16
C PRO A 201 11.38 -57.48 40.69
#